data_AF-A0AAV2S8P0-F1
#
_entry.id   AF-A0AAV2S8P0-F1
#
_cell.length_a   1.000
_cell.length_b   1.000
_cell.length_c   1.000
_cell.angle_alpha   90.00
_cell.angle_beta   90.00
_cell.angle_gamma   90.00
#
_symmetry.space_group_name_H-M   'P 1'
#
loop_
_entity.id
_entity.type
_entity.pdbx_description
1 polymer ?
#
loop_
_entity_poly.entity_id
_entity_poly.type
_entity_poly.pdbx_seq_one_letter_code
_entity_poly.pdbx_strand_id
1 'polypeptide(L)'
;ASCVDTVYFQPEQGTLITVVKADPLRDSQITIDGSTQYLNDTVDCELTVLRGQNGVEHPAFAWMKGGCIHILGFKDQGYLVKICGWSAKVMAYHTLQNSTCGLCGNYDGEPSNDIRFRDGIIIDPPQQRQIDSTYGND
;
A
#
# COMPACT_ATOMS: atom_id res chain seq x y z
N ALA A 1 15.88 -8.90 -8.85
CA ALA A 1 14.94 -8.11 -8.02
C ALA A 1 14.38 -9.03 -6.95
N SER A 2 14.37 -8.62 -5.68
CA SER A 2 13.68 -9.35 -4.61
C SER A 2 12.17 -9.09 -4.69
N CYS A 3 11.36 -10.12 -4.49
CA CYS A 3 9.90 -10.02 -4.57
C CYS A 3 9.32 -9.30 -3.35
N VAL A 4 8.19 -8.60 -3.53
CA VAL A 4 7.39 -8.10 -2.41
C VAL A 4 6.70 -9.29 -1.75
N ASP A 5 7.18 -9.67 -0.58
CA ASP A 5 6.70 -10.81 0.20
C ASP A 5 5.67 -10.39 1.25
N THR A 6 6.00 -9.35 2.02
CA THR A 6 5.13 -8.79 3.06
C THR A 6 4.97 -7.29 2.86
N VAL A 7 3.74 -6.81 3.04
CA VAL A 7 3.40 -5.38 3.05
C VAL A 7 3.06 -4.97 4.47
N TYR A 8 3.70 -3.91 4.96
CA TYR A 8 3.42 -3.31 6.25
C TYR A 8 2.89 -1.90 6.04
N PHE A 9 1.84 -1.51 6.75
CA PHE A 9 1.41 -0.13 6.79
C PHE A 9 0.68 0.20 8.09
N GLN A 10 0.73 1.47 8.45
CA GLN A 10 0.22 1.98 9.70
C GLN A 10 -0.89 3.00 9.41
N PRO A 11 -2.17 2.63 9.63
CA PRO A 11 -3.29 3.50 9.29
C PRO A 11 -3.51 4.64 10.30
N GLU A 12 -3.04 4.46 11.53
CA GLU A 12 -3.12 5.41 12.64
C GLU A 12 -2.02 5.12 13.65
N GLN A 13 -1.74 6.05 14.57
CA GLN A 13 -0.72 5.83 15.60
C GLN A 13 -1.05 4.60 16.45
N GLY A 14 -0.08 3.70 16.59
CA GLY A 14 -0.22 2.45 17.35
C GLY A 14 -0.76 1.26 16.57
N THR A 15 -1.46 1.48 15.44
CA THR A 15 -2.02 0.38 14.63
C THR A 15 -1.02 -0.08 13.58
N LEU A 16 -0.75 -1.38 13.50
CA LEU A 16 0.10 -1.95 12.45
C LEU A 16 -0.65 -3.03 11.69
N ILE A 17 -0.82 -2.81 10.38
CA ILE A 17 -1.37 -3.81 9.48
C ILE A 17 -0.21 -4.46 8.71
N THR A 18 -0.18 -5.79 8.79
CA THR A 18 0.75 -6.65 8.08
C THR A 18 -0.05 -7.54 7.16
N VAL A 19 0.23 -7.45 5.86
CA VAL A 19 -0.32 -8.33 4.84
C VAL A 19 0.81 -9.24 4.38
N VAL A 20 0.76 -10.49 4.82
CA VAL A 20 1.66 -11.52 4.33
C VAL A 20 1.01 -12.11 3.10
N LYS A 21 1.69 -12.02 1.96
CA LYS A 21 1.20 -12.68 0.76
C LYS A 21 1.42 -14.20 0.93
N ALA A 22 0.37 -14.91 1.29
CA ALA A 22 0.38 -16.36 1.13
C ALA A 22 0.27 -16.71 -0.37
N ASP A 23 1.00 -17.77 -0.75
CA ASP A 23 0.92 -18.50 -2.00
C ASP A 23 -0.53 -18.51 -2.57
N PRO A 24 -0.77 -18.40 -3.90
CA PRO A 24 -2.11 -18.47 -4.53
C PRO A 24 -3.01 -19.67 -4.14
N LEU A 25 -2.57 -20.55 -3.23
CA LEU A 25 -3.26 -21.73 -2.74
C LEU A 25 -3.55 -21.72 -1.22
N ARG A 26 -3.16 -20.68 -0.46
CA ARG A 26 -3.40 -20.63 1.00
C ARG A 26 -3.87 -19.24 1.42
N ASP A 27 -5.00 -19.22 2.12
CA ASP A 27 -5.73 -18.11 2.74
C ASP A 27 -5.00 -16.75 2.79
N SER A 28 -5.57 -15.73 2.12
CA SER A 28 -5.06 -14.36 2.18
C SER A 28 -5.17 -13.81 3.60
N GLN A 29 -4.03 -13.81 4.30
CA GLN A 29 -3.92 -13.44 5.71
C GLN A 29 -3.68 -11.94 5.86
N ILE A 30 -4.48 -11.29 6.71
CA ILE A 30 -4.24 -9.93 7.19
C ILE A 30 -4.06 -9.99 8.69
N THR A 31 -2.95 -9.45 9.18
CA THR A 31 -2.70 -9.29 10.61
C THR A 31 -2.79 -7.82 10.97
N ILE A 32 -3.56 -7.49 12.00
CA ILE A 32 -3.71 -6.13 12.53
C ILE A 32 -3.48 -6.18 14.04
N ASP A 33 -2.51 -5.40 14.52
CA ASP A 33 -2.09 -5.36 15.93
C ASP A 33 -1.71 -6.75 16.49
N GLY A 34 -1.23 -7.65 15.63
CA GLY A 34 -0.92 -9.04 15.96
C GLY A 34 -2.11 -10.00 15.95
N SER A 35 -3.33 -9.51 15.71
CA SER A 35 -4.53 -10.34 15.49
C SER A 35 -4.68 -10.71 14.01
N THR A 36 -4.69 -12.00 13.70
CA THR A 36 -4.81 -12.51 12.34
C THR A 36 -6.27 -12.72 11.92
N GLN A 37 -6.59 -12.28 10.72
CA GLN A 37 -7.86 -12.52 10.03
C GLN A 37 -7.59 -13.11 8.63
N TYR A 38 -8.52 -13.91 8.16
CA TYR A 38 -8.47 -14.53 6.84
C TYR A 38 -9.57 -13.93 5.98
N LEU A 39 -9.22 -13.54 4.76
CA LEU A 39 -10.21 -13.08 3.78
C LEU A 39 -10.77 -14.28 3.02
N ASN A 40 -12.08 -14.27 2.78
CA ASN A 40 -12.70 -15.25 1.90
C ASN A 40 -12.26 -15.01 0.45
N ASP A 41 -11.61 -16.00 -0.14
CA ASP A 41 -11.13 -15.99 -1.52
C ASP A 41 -12.10 -16.70 -2.49
N THR A 42 -13.08 -17.44 -1.97
CA THR A 42 -14.13 -18.11 -2.76
C THR A 42 -15.27 -17.19 -3.14
N VAL A 43 -15.47 -16.11 -2.38
CA VAL A 43 -16.49 -15.09 -2.62
C VAL A 43 -15.81 -13.75 -2.88
N ASP A 44 -15.72 -13.39 -4.15
CA ASP A 44 -15.24 -12.08 -4.55
C ASP A 44 -16.11 -10.98 -3.93
N CYS A 45 -15.47 -9.92 -3.43
CA CYS A 45 -16.07 -8.75 -2.80
C CYS A 45 -16.76 -8.99 -1.45
N GLU A 46 -16.53 -10.12 -0.78
CA GLU A 46 -16.92 -10.26 0.63
C GLU A 46 -16.10 -9.30 1.49
N LEU A 47 -16.80 -8.41 2.20
CA LEU A 47 -16.20 -7.35 3.00
C LEU A 47 -15.96 -7.82 4.43
N THR A 48 -14.72 -7.71 4.89
CA THR A 48 -14.30 -8.03 6.26
C THR A 48 -13.93 -6.75 7.01
N VAL A 49 -14.53 -6.55 8.20
CA VAL A 49 -14.12 -5.51 9.16
C VAL A 49 -12.78 -5.89 9.77
N LEU A 50 -11.78 -5.01 9.75
CA LEU A 50 -10.48 -5.31 10.32
C LEU A 50 -10.48 -5.10 11.84
N ARG A 51 -10.30 -6.20 12.58
CA ARG A 51 -10.25 -6.21 14.05
C ARG A 51 -8.87 -6.54 14.64
N GLY A 52 -8.38 -5.67 15.52
CA GLY A 52 -7.16 -5.84 16.32
C GLY A 52 -7.33 -6.82 17.48
N GLN A 53 -6.42 -6.74 18.45
CA GLN A 53 -6.49 -7.56 19.67
C GLN A 53 -7.80 -7.32 20.43
N ASN A 54 -8.30 -8.37 21.08
CA ASN A 54 -9.56 -8.35 21.86
C ASN A 54 -10.80 -7.92 21.04
N GLY A 55 -10.74 -7.97 19.72
CA GLY A 55 -11.86 -7.63 18.85
C GLY A 55 -12.08 -6.12 18.64
N VAL A 56 -11.11 -5.26 18.99
CA VAL A 56 -11.17 -3.83 18.70
C VAL A 56 -11.32 -3.61 17.20
N GLU A 57 -12.40 -2.97 16.78
CA GLU A 57 -12.63 -2.65 15.37
C GLU A 57 -11.86 -1.40 14.97
N HIS A 58 -11.11 -1.49 13.87
CA HIS A 58 -10.45 -0.33 13.27
C HIS A 58 -11.32 0.23 12.14
N PRO A 59 -11.19 1.52 11.80
CA PRO A 59 -11.89 2.16 10.69
C PRO A 59 -11.28 1.76 9.34
N ALA A 60 -11.21 0.44 9.11
CA ALA A 60 -10.69 -0.17 7.90
C ALA A 60 -11.42 -1.47 7.57
N PHE A 61 -11.62 -1.71 6.28
CA PHE A 61 -12.21 -2.93 5.75
C PHE A 61 -11.28 -3.55 4.71
N ALA A 62 -11.35 -4.86 4.55
CA ALA A 62 -10.63 -5.56 3.50
C ALA A 62 -11.53 -6.55 2.75
N TRP A 63 -11.23 -6.78 1.48
CA TRP A 63 -11.90 -7.77 0.64
C TRP A 63 -10.99 -8.31 -0.45
N MET A 64 -11.34 -9.50 -0.95
CA MET A 64 -10.73 -10.09 -2.14
C MET A 64 -11.51 -9.68 -3.39
N LYS A 65 -10.82 -9.35 -4.48
CA LYS A 65 -11.44 -9.19 -5.79
C LYS A 65 -10.44 -9.52 -6.90
N GLY A 66 -10.77 -10.48 -7.76
CA GLY A 66 -9.91 -10.86 -8.89
C GLY A 66 -8.50 -11.27 -8.45
N GLY A 67 -8.40 -12.04 -7.36
CA GLY A 67 -7.11 -12.52 -6.82
C GLY A 67 -6.26 -11.44 -6.13
N CYS A 68 -6.85 -10.29 -5.79
CA CYS A 68 -6.17 -9.19 -5.13
C CYS A 68 -6.84 -8.83 -3.82
N ILE A 69 -6.01 -8.56 -2.81
CA ILE A 69 -6.44 -7.99 -1.54
C ILE A 69 -6.63 -6.48 -1.74
N HIS A 70 -7.77 -5.96 -1.32
CA HIS A 70 -8.06 -4.53 -1.25
C HIS A 70 -8.34 -4.15 0.19
N ILE A 71 -7.76 -3.06 0.66
CA ILE A 71 -7.94 -2.54 2.02
C ILE A 71 -8.31 -1.07 1.94
N LEU A 72 -9.49 -0.72 2.42
CA LEU A 72 -9.97 0.65 2.53
C LEU A 72 -9.88 1.11 3.97
N GLY A 73 -9.17 2.20 4.25
CA GLY A 73 -9.17 2.87 5.55
C GLY A 73 -9.69 4.31 5.44
N PHE A 74 -10.39 4.79 6.47
CA PHE A 74 -11.17 6.04 6.36
C PHE A 74 -11.34 6.85 7.67
N LYS A 75 -10.51 6.64 8.70
CA LYS A 75 -10.69 7.33 10.00
C LYS A 75 -10.85 8.86 9.87
N ASP A 76 -9.86 9.49 9.23
CA ASP A 76 -9.80 10.94 9.01
C ASP A 76 -9.52 11.27 7.53
N GLN A 77 -8.77 10.39 6.88
CA GLN A 77 -8.34 10.50 5.50
C GLN A 77 -8.51 9.14 4.81
N GLY A 78 -9.16 9.16 3.65
CA GLY A 78 -9.45 7.95 2.90
C GLY A 78 -8.23 7.47 2.13
N TYR A 79 -7.91 6.19 2.22
CA TYR A 79 -6.93 5.56 1.34
C TYR A 79 -7.33 4.13 1.00
N LEU A 80 -6.88 3.66 -0.16
CA LEU A 80 -7.07 2.30 -0.63
C LEU A 80 -5.71 1.67 -0.91
N VAL A 81 -5.42 0.55 -0.27
CA VAL A 81 -4.26 -0.29 -0.57
C VAL A 81 -4.73 -1.49 -1.39
N LYS A 82 -4.12 -1.73 -2.54
CA LYS A 82 -4.38 -2.89 -3.39
C LYS A 82 -3.10 -3.71 -3.53
N ILE A 83 -3.18 -4.99 -3.21
CA ILE A 83 -2.06 -5.93 -3.28
C ILE A 83 -2.42 -7.05 -4.24
N CYS A 84 -1.64 -7.18 -5.32
CA CYS A 84 -1.86 -8.13 -6.41
C CYS A 84 -0.53 -8.71 -6.85
N GLY A 85 -0.41 -10.04 -6.92
CA GLY A 85 0.87 -10.66 -7.31
C GLY A 85 2.01 -10.09 -6.45
N TRP A 86 3.04 -9.53 -7.07
CA TRP A 86 4.19 -8.90 -6.40
C TRP A 86 4.13 -7.36 -6.38
N SER A 87 2.92 -6.80 -6.52
CA SER A 87 2.69 -5.35 -6.59
C SER A 87 1.80 -4.88 -5.45
N ALA A 88 2.18 -3.75 -4.89
CA ALA A 88 1.34 -2.95 -4.00
C ALA A 88 1.04 -1.61 -4.69
N LYS A 89 -0.20 -1.15 -4.59
CA LYS A 89 -0.65 0.16 -5.05
C LYS A 89 -1.38 0.85 -3.92
N VAL A 90 -1.01 2.10 -3.68
CA VAL A 90 -1.68 2.97 -2.71
C VAL A 90 -2.42 4.05 -3.49
N MET A 91 -3.69 4.22 -3.19
CA MET A 91 -4.55 5.27 -3.74
C MET A 91 -4.93 6.17 -2.58
N ALA A 92 -4.50 7.42 -2.63
CA ALA A 92 -4.86 8.45 -1.68
C ALA A 92 -6.14 9.16 -2.14
N TYR A 93 -7.08 9.41 -1.22
CA TYR A 93 -8.23 10.26 -1.52
C TYR A 93 -7.83 11.74 -1.45
N HIS A 94 -8.61 12.63 -2.08
CA HIS A 94 -8.29 14.07 -2.16
C HIS A 94 -8.09 14.74 -0.80
N THR A 95 -8.62 14.17 0.29
CA THR A 95 -8.37 14.68 1.65
C THR A 95 -6.91 14.56 2.11
N LEU A 96 -6.07 13.81 1.37
CA LEU A 96 -4.62 13.68 1.58
C LEU A 96 -3.79 14.64 0.71
N GLN A 97 -4.42 15.51 -0.08
CA GLN A 97 -3.69 16.44 -0.95
C GLN A 97 -2.76 17.33 -0.12
N ASN A 98 -1.52 17.51 -0.59
CA ASN A 98 -0.44 18.24 0.10
C ASN A 98 -0.02 17.66 1.47
N SER A 99 -0.51 16.48 1.87
CA SER A 99 -0.25 15.91 3.19
C SER A 99 0.48 14.57 3.15
N THR A 100 0.90 14.10 1.96
CA THR A 100 1.71 12.89 1.83
C THR A 100 3.19 13.23 1.82
N CYS A 101 4.04 12.21 1.99
CA CYS A 101 5.48 12.33 1.82
C CYS A 101 6.10 10.94 1.53
N GLY A 102 7.38 10.92 1.18
CA GLY A 102 8.12 9.71 0.89
C GLY A 102 8.13 9.36 -0.60
N LEU A 103 8.31 8.08 -0.92
CA LEU A 103 8.56 7.61 -2.29
C LEU A 103 7.41 7.87 -3.28
N CYS A 104 6.19 8.09 -2.78
CA CYS A 104 5.03 8.40 -3.61
C CYS A 104 4.78 9.92 -3.74
N GLY A 105 5.69 10.76 -3.26
CA GLY A 105 5.58 12.22 -3.37
C GLY A 105 4.70 12.87 -2.31
N ASN A 106 4.45 14.17 -2.49
CA ASN A 106 3.69 15.00 -1.55
C ASN A 106 2.24 15.25 -1.97
N TYR A 107 1.84 14.69 -3.12
CA TYR A 107 0.47 14.74 -3.65
C TYR A 107 -0.09 16.16 -3.78
N ASP A 108 0.74 17.09 -4.28
CA ASP A 108 0.34 18.48 -4.57
C ASP A 108 -0.06 18.71 -6.04
N GLY A 109 0.20 17.72 -6.90
CA GLY A 109 -0.06 17.79 -8.35
C GLY A 109 1.10 18.35 -9.16
N GLU A 110 2.27 18.54 -8.56
CA GLU A 110 3.50 19.04 -9.18
C GLU A 110 4.61 17.97 -9.20
N PRO A 111 4.72 17.17 -10.27
CA PRO A 111 5.65 16.04 -10.33
C PRO A 111 7.13 16.43 -10.23
N SER A 112 7.49 17.68 -10.56
CA SER A 112 8.89 18.15 -10.49
C SER A 112 9.45 18.13 -9.07
N ASN A 113 8.58 18.04 -8.07
CA ASN A 113 8.96 18.13 -6.69
C ASN A 113 8.68 16.83 -5.90
N ASP A 114 8.20 15.75 -6.51
CA ASP A 114 7.79 14.55 -5.76
C ASP A 114 8.98 13.78 -5.15
N ILE A 115 10.15 13.83 -5.78
CA ILE A 115 11.35 13.15 -5.28
C ILE A 115 12.02 14.06 -4.26
N ARG A 116 11.59 13.92 -3.00
CA ARG A 116 12.14 14.67 -1.87
C ARG A 116 12.74 13.74 -0.83
N PHE A 117 13.91 14.10 -0.33
CA PHE A 117 14.46 13.49 0.87
C PHE A 117 13.71 13.93 2.12
N ARG A 118 13.94 13.21 3.22
CA ARG A 118 13.29 13.48 4.52
C ARG A 118 13.69 14.83 5.12
N ASP A 119 14.84 15.37 4.74
CA ASP A 119 15.32 16.71 5.12
C ASP A 119 14.76 17.84 4.22
N GLY A 120 13.91 17.50 3.24
CA GLY A 120 13.23 18.46 2.36
C GLY A 120 13.99 18.80 1.08
N ILE A 121 15.18 18.22 0.85
CA ILE A 121 15.92 18.41 -0.40
C ILE A 121 15.16 17.76 -1.55
N ILE A 122 14.83 18.57 -2.56
CA ILE A 122 14.23 18.10 -3.82
C ILE A 122 15.35 17.60 -4.72
N ILE A 123 15.18 16.40 -5.26
CA ILE A 123 16.06 15.84 -6.29
C ILE A 123 15.33 16.00 -7.60
N ASP A 124 16.00 16.54 -8.60
CA ASP A 124 15.49 16.48 -9.97
C ASP A 124 15.23 15.02 -10.33
N PRO A 125 14.03 14.67 -10.84
CA PRO A 125 13.80 13.35 -11.37
C PRO A 125 14.92 13.00 -12.34
N PRO A 126 15.44 11.77 -12.32
CA PRO A 126 16.46 11.38 -13.28
C PRO A 126 15.93 11.74 -14.66
N GLN A 127 16.57 12.73 -15.30
CA GLN A 127 16.24 13.11 -16.65
C GLN A 127 16.27 11.82 -17.44
N GLN A 128 15.14 11.52 -18.08
CA GLN A 128 14.91 10.32 -18.88
C GLN A 128 16.23 9.95 -19.53
N ARG A 129 16.85 8.84 -19.07
CA ARG A 129 18.24 8.50 -19.40
C ARG A 129 18.45 8.88 -20.86
N GLN A 130 19.32 9.84 -21.13
CA GLN A 130 19.99 9.81 -22.41
C GLN A 130 20.54 8.40 -22.47
N ILE A 131 19.98 7.58 -23.37
CA ILE A 131 20.50 6.26 -23.63
C ILE A 131 21.93 6.56 -24.01
N ASP A 132 22.85 6.32 -23.08
CA ASP A 132 24.25 6.31 -23.40
C ASP A 132 24.39 5.20 -24.42
N SER A 133 24.62 5.58 -25.67
CA SER A 133 24.75 4.65 -26.78
C SER A 133 25.91 3.66 -26.58
N THR A 134 26.72 3.86 -25.54
CA THR A 134 27.81 2.97 -25.15
C THR A 134 27.34 1.70 -24.43
N TYR A 135 26.11 1.64 -23.90
CA TYR A 135 25.59 0.48 -23.13
C TYR A 135 24.29 -0.13 -23.68
N GLY A 136 24.00 0.09 -24.96
CA GLY A 136 22.75 -0.31 -25.61
C GLY A 136 22.76 -1.61 -26.40
N ASN A 137 23.56 -2.63 -26.02
CA ASN A 137 23.46 -3.98 -26.59
C ASN A 137 23.91 -5.02 -25.55
N ASP A 138 22.98 -5.53 -24.74
CA ASP A 138 23.05 -6.85 -24.09
C ASP A 138 21.62 -7.37 -23.88
#